data_AF-A0A2W0ARD6-F1
#
_entry.id   AF-A0A2W0ARD6-F1
#
_cell.length_a   1.000
_cell.length_b   1.000
_cell.length_c   1.000
_cell.angle_alpha   90.00
_cell.angle_beta   90.00
_cell.angle_gamma   90.00
#
_symmetry.space_group_name_H-M   'P 1'
#
loop_
_entity.id
_entity.type
_entity.pdbx_description
1 polymer ?
#
loop_
_entity_poly.entity_id
_entity_poly.type
_entity_poly.pdbx_seq_one_letter_code
_entity_poly.pdbx_strand_id
1 'polypeptide(L)'
;MDEQKRAIHVLNRFTFGPRQGDIQRVESIGIDKWFEQQLYPEKINDSALDARLAPLRTLKMKTDELVRNFPPPQVIKAVENGRASIPRDSQEKAIYQAALDRQRQKQEAKQEAAEAQNNPDANANDSGKPRRNGHELEDRMYASLNADSLMSEPPDQRFKDLMKMPPDDMRAVARSLNQQERDRMFEGLTPQQKETLQALVNPQSVVQGELTQAKLLRAIYSERQLDEVMTDFWMNHFNVFINKGPDRYMLTSYERDVIRPHALGKFKDLLVATAKSPAMLFYLDNWQSIG
;
A
#
# COMPACT_ATOMS: atom_id res chain seq x y z
N MET A 1 -39.56 8.05 -20.61
CA MET A 1 -38.73 7.69 -19.44
C MET A 1 -38.22 9.00 -18.88
N ASP A 2 -38.42 9.26 -17.60
CA ASP A 2 -37.99 10.48 -16.92
C ASP A 2 -36.47 10.69 -17.09
N GLU A 3 -36.05 11.88 -17.48
CA GLU A 3 -34.66 12.19 -17.85
C GLU A 3 -33.71 11.99 -16.67
N GLN A 4 -34.18 12.35 -15.47
CA GLN A 4 -33.51 12.07 -14.20
C GLN A 4 -33.30 10.58 -13.97
N LYS A 5 -34.31 9.75 -14.23
CA LYS A 5 -34.19 8.28 -14.07
C LYS A 5 -33.19 7.69 -15.06
N ARG A 6 -33.10 8.22 -16.28
CA ARG A 6 -32.09 7.80 -17.27
C ARG A 6 -30.69 8.21 -16.82
N ALA A 7 -30.50 9.44 -16.31
CA ALA A 7 -29.22 9.89 -15.77
C ALA A 7 -28.76 9.01 -14.60
N ILE A 8 -29.64 8.72 -13.64
CA ILE A 8 -29.36 7.80 -12.53
C ILE A 8 -28.99 6.40 -13.04
N HIS A 9 -29.73 5.87 -14.01
CA HIS A 9 -29.45 4.56 -14.57
C HIS A 9 -28.06 4.49 -15.22
N VAL A 10 -27.69 5.51 -16.01
CA VAL A 10 -26.37 5.60 -16.66
C VAL A 10 -25.26 5.67 -15.61
N LEU A 11 -25.38 6.56 -14.62
CA LEU A 11 -24.37 6.70 -13.58
C LEU A 11 -24.18 5.38 -12.80
N ASN A 12 -25.26 4.72 -12.39
CA ASN A 12 -25.16 3.41 -11.71
C ASN A 12 -24.53 2.29 -12.55
N ARG A 13 -24.52 2.40 -13.88
CA ARG A 13 -24.00 1.37 -14.78
C ARG A 13 -22.59 1.64 -15.27
N PHE A 14 -22.18 2.90 -15.33
CA PHE A 14 -20.93 3.32 -15.96
C PHE A 14 -20.01 4.10 -15.02
N THR A 15 -20.38 4.25 -13.75
CA THR A 15 -19.55 4.85 -12.69
C THR A 15 -19.61 4.00 -11.42
N PHE A 16 -18.92 4.40 -10.35
CA PHE A 16 -19.05 3.78 -9.02
C PHE A 16 -20.36 4.17 -8.29
N GLY A 17 -21.33 4.75 -9.02
CA GLY A 17 -22.55 5.34 -8.49
C GLY A 17 -22.56 6.87 -8.60
N PRO A 18 -23.74 7.50 -8.55
CA PRO A 18 -23.89 8.94 -8.65
C PRO A 18 -23.34 9.64 -7.40
N ARG A 19 -22.47 10.64 -7.60
CA ARG A 19 -22.01 11.56 -6.54
C ARG A 19 -22.89 12.80 -6.49
N GLN A 20 -22.67 13.63 -5.46
CA GLN A 20 -23.37 14.90 -5.33
C GLN A 20 -23.12 15.78 -6.57
N GLY A 21 -24.19 16.18 -7.26
CA GLY A 21 -24.11 17.03 -8.46
C GLY A 21 -23.99 16.27 -9.79
N ASP A 22 -23.68 14.97 -9.78
CA ASP A 22 -23.48 14.21 -11.04
C ASP A 22 -24.78 14.11 -11.85
N ILE A 23 -25.92 13.90 -11.18
CA ILE A 23 -27.23 13.78 -11.85
C ILE A 23 -27.57 15.08 -12.57
N GLN A 24 -27.47 16.21 -11.87
CA GLN A 24 -27.76 17.54 -12.42
C GLN A 24 -26.79 17.87 -13.57
N ARG A 25 -25.52 17.48 -13.45
CA ARG A 25 -24.54 17.64 -14.52
C ARG A 25 -24.95 16.85 -15.77
N VAL A 26 -25.31 15.58 -15.62
CA VAL A 26 -25.75 14.74 -16.75
C VAL A 26 -27.02 15.29 -17.39
N GLU A 27 -27.99 15.75 -16.61
CA GLU A 27 -29.20 16.41 -17.11
C GLU A 27 -28.87 17.69 -17.88
N SER A 28 -27.91 18.49 -17.41
CA SER A 28 -27.56 19.76 -18.05
C SER A 28 -26.88 19.61 -19.41
N ILE A 29 -26.04 18.59 -19.59
CA ILE A 29 -25.29 18.37 -20.85
C ILE A 29 -25.94 17.32 -21.76
N GLY A 30 -26.82 16.48 -21.21
CA GLY A 30 -27.40 15.32 -21.88
C GLY A 30 -26.50 14.08 -21.82
N ILE A 31 -27.11 12.91 -21.76
CA ILE A 31 -26.44 11.61 -21.62
C ILE A 31 -25.43 11.35 -22.76
N ASP A 32 -25.79 11.67 -24.00
CA ASP A 32 -24.93 11.36 -25.15
C ASP A 32 -23.62 12.15 -25.11
N LYS A 33 -23.70 13.45 -24.75
CA LYS A 33 -22.50 14.30 -24.58
C LYS A 33 -21.68 13.87 -23.36
N TRP A 34 -22.33 13.49 -22.27
CA TRP A 34 -21.62 12.95 -21.11
C TRP A 34 -20.83 11.69 -21.49
N PHE A 35 -21.45 10.76 -22.22
CA PHE A 35 -20.80 9.52 -22.64
C PHE A 35 -19.65 9.79 -23.61
N GLU A 36 -19.83 10.70 -24.56
CA GLU A 36 -18.75 11.12 -25.46
C GLU A 36 -17.56 11.69 -24.67
N GLN A 37 -17.78 12.52 -23.65
CA GLN A 37 -16.70 13.01 -22.79
C GLN A 37 -15.97 11.86 -22.08
N GLN A 38 -16.71 10.90 -21.52
CA GLN A 38 -16.14 9.76 -20.78
C GLN A 38 -15.30 8.82 -21.67
N LEU A 39 -15.59 8.74 -22.97
CA LEU A 39 -14.80 7.97 -23.94
C LEU A 39 -13.46 8.63 -24.32
N TYR A 40 -13.27 9.91 -23.97
CA TYR A 40 -12.04 10.67 -24.20
C TYR A 40 -11.53 11.27 -22.88
N PRO A 41 -11.08 10.42 -21.93
CA PRO A 41 -10.72 10.85 -20.58
C PRO A 41 -9.59 11.89 -20.57
N GLU A 42 -8.71 11.90 -21.57
CA GLU A 42 -7.65 12.90 -21.74
C GLU A 42 -8.17 14.33 -21.90
N LYS A 43 -9.44 14.50 -22.31
CA LYS A 43 -10.10 15.80 -22.44
C LYS A 43 -10.78 16.26 -21.15
N ILE A 44 -10.89 15.37 -20.16
CA ILE A 44 -11.49 15.68 -18.85
C ILE A 44 -10.39 16.16 -17.91
N ASN A 45 -10.58 17.36 -17.35
CA ASN A 45 -9.69 17.90 -16.33
C ASN A 45 -9.87 17.13 -15.01
N ASP A 46 -8.80 16.48 -14.56
CA ASP A 46 -8.77 15.72 -13.31
C ASP A 46 -7.74 16.26 -12.31
N SER A 47 -7.39 17.54 -12.42
CA SER A 47 -6.36 18.18 -11.58
C SER A 47 -6.64 18.09 -10.07
N ALA A 48 -7.93 18.02 -9.70
CA ALA A 48 -8.35 17.85 -8.30
C ALA A 48 -8.00 16.45 -7.76
N LEU A 49 -8.13 15.40 -8.59
CA LEU A 49 -7.65 14.07 -8.26
C LEU A 49 -6.12 14.06 -8.24
N ASP A 50 -5.47 14.65 -9.24
CA ASP A 50 -4.01 14.68 -9.33
C ASP A 50 -3.37 15.30 -8.08
N ALA A 51 -3.95 16.37 -7.55
CA ALA A 51 -3.51 17.00 -6.29
C ALA A 51 -3.64 16.05 -5.08
N ARG A 52 -4.65 15.18 -5.06
CA ARG A 52 -4.87 14.19 -3.98
C ARG A 52 -3.97 12.97 -4.11
N LEU A 53 -3.61 12.59 -5.35
CA LEU A 53 -2.67 11.50 -5.62
C LEU A 53 -1.21 11.95 -5.50
N ALA A 54 -0.91 13.25 -5.60
CA ALA A 54 0.45 13.77 -5.57
C ALA A 54 1.27 13.36 -4.32
N PRO A 55 0.69 13.26 -3.10
CA PRO A 55 1.38 12.74 -1.93
C PRO A 55 1.74 11.26 -1.99
N LEU A 56 1.06 10.44 -2.81
CA LEU A 56 1.26 8.99 -2.87
C LEU A 56 2.44 8.67 -3.80
N ARG A 57 3.66 8.81 -3.26
CA ARG A 57 4.88 8.77 -4.08
C ARG A 57 5.12 7.41 -4.71
N THR A 58 4.71 6.31 -4.05
CA THR A 58 4.92 4.95 -4.56
C THR A 58 4.24 4.72 -5.91
N LEU A 59 3.17 5.46 -6.24
CA LEU A 59 2.47 5.37 -7.53
C LEU A 59 3.35 5.76 -8.73
N LYS A 60 4.35 6.61 -8.49
CA LYS A 60 5.24 7.15 -9.55
C LYS A 60 6.60 6.45 -9.59
N MET A 61 6.94 5.69 -8.55
CA MET A 61 8.19 4.96 -8.49
C MET A 61 8.22 3.82 -9.52
N LYS A 62 9.43 3.46 -9.95
CA LYS A 62 9.66 2.22 -10.69
C LYS A 62 9.76 1.04 -9.71
N THR A 63 9.60 -0.18 -10.21
CA THR A 63 9.64 -1.40 -9.37
C THR A 63 10.96 -1.56 -8.64
N ASP A 64 12.10 -1.25 -9.28
CA ASP A 64 13.43 -1.28 -8.66
C ASP A 64 13.58 -0.24 -7.54
N GLU A 65 13.05 0.96 -7.76
CA GLU A 65 12.99 2.02 -6.76
C GLU A 65 12.11 1.62 -5.56
N LEU A 66 10.93 1.03 -5.80
CA LEU A 66 10.08 0.50 -4.73
C LEU A 66 10.77 -0.59 -3.92
N VAL A 67 11.45 -1.52 -4.59
CA VAL A 67 12.21 -2.59 -3.92
C VAL A 67 13.37 -2.03 -3.11
N ARG A 68 14.04 -0.98 -3.60
CA ARG A 68 15.12 -0.32 -2.87
C ARG A 68 14.59 0.42 -1.64
N ASN A 69 13.57 1.25 -1.79
CA ASN A 69 13.02 2.07 -0.70
C ASN A 69 12.23 1.25 0.33
N PHE A 70 11.57 0.19 -0.11
CA PHE A 70 10.68 -0.64 0.70
C PHE A 70 11.06 -2.13 0.58
N PRO A 71 12.22 -2.57 1.10
CA PRO A 71 12.79 -3.87 0.80
C PRO A 71 11.88 -5.04 1.18
N PRO A 72 11.61 -5.98 0.25
CA PRO A 72 10.89 -7.20 0.56
C PRO A 72 11.76 -8.19 1.37
N PRO A 73 11.15 -9.17 2.07
CA PRO A 73 11.88 -10.17 2.85
C PRO A 73 12.96 -10.92 2.08
N GLN A 74 12.79 -11.14 0.78
CA GLN A 74 13.78 -11.79 -0.08
C GLN A 74 15.06 -10.96 -0.21
N VAL A 75 14.93 -9.63 -0.36
CA VAL A 75 16.07 -8.71 -0.40
C VAL A 75 16.75 -8.66 0.95
N ILE A 76 15.98 -8.60 2.04
CA ILE A 76 16.52 -8.63 3.40
C ILE A 76 17.33 -9.89 3.67
N LYS A 77 16.82 -11.07 3.28
CA LYS A 77 17.58 -12.33 3.34
C LYS A 77 18.83 -12.30 2.45
N ALA A 78 18.78 -11.68 1.28
CA ALA A 78 19.96 -11.56 0.43
C ALA A 78 21.04 -10.68 1.08
N VAL A 79 20.64 -9.59 1.74
CA VAL A 79 21.53 -8.73 2.52
C VAL A 79 22.15 -9.48 3.70
N GLU A 80 21.34 -10.21 4.47
CA GLU A 80 21.78 -11.05 5.59
C GLU A 80 22.84 -12.08 5.17
N ASN A 81 22.66 -12.68 3.99
CA ASN A 81 23.59 -13.66 3.41
C ASN A 81 24.78 -13.03 2.64
N GLY A 82 24.95 -11.71 2.68
CA GLY A 82 26.03 -11.01 1.97
C GLY A 82 25.90 -10.98 0.44
N ARG A 83 24.74 -11.37 -0.13
CA ARG A 83 24.46 -11.35 -1.58
C ARG A 83 23.95 -10.00 -2.08
N ALA A 84 23.57 -9.11 -1.18
CA ALA A 84 23.16 -7.74 -1.48
C ALA A 84 23.72 -6.77 -0.43
N SER A 85 23.89 -5.51 -0.80
CA SER A 85 24.43 -4.47 0.09
C SER A 85 23.33 -3.59 0.67
N ILE A 86 23.52 -3.13 1.90
CA ILE A 86 22.68 -2.08 2.50
C ILE A 86 22.93 -0.75 1.78
N PRO A 87 21.89 0.05 1.46
CA PRO A 87 22.07 1.37 0.88
C PRO A 87 22.87 2.34 1.77
N ARG A 88 23.47 3.35 1.14
CA ARG A 88 24.29 4.37 1.85
C ARG A 88 23.46 5.49 2.46
N ASP A 89 22.28 5.76 1.91
CA ASP A 89 21.36 6.76 2.44
C ASP A 89 20.94 6.40 3.87
N SER A 90 20.87 7.40 4.76
CA SER A 90 20.65 7.17 6.19
C SER A 90 19.23 6.65 6.50
N GLN A 91 18.22 7.12 5.77
CA GLN A 91 16.83 6.69 5.96
C GLN A 91 16.62 5.29 5.39
N GLU A 92 17.09 5.06 4.16
CA GLU A 92 17.06 3.72 3.54
C GLU A 92 17.80 2.70 4.44
N LYS A 93 19.00 3.04 4.91
CA LYS A 93 19.79 2.18 5.80
C LYS A 93 19.01 1.80 7.07
N ALA A 94 18.33 2.75 7.69
CA ALA A 94 17.53 2.49 8.89
C ALA A 94 16.38 1.50 8.60
N ILE A 95 15.72 1.62 7.44
CA ILE A 95 14.67 0.68 7.00
C ILE A 95 15.24 -0.74 6.83
N TYR A 96 16.42 -0.88 6.22
CA TYR A 96 17.07 -2.20 6.04
C TYR A 96 17.46 -2.81 7.38
N GLN A 97 18.03 -2.02 8.29
CA GLN A 97 18.41 -2.48 9.63
C GLN A 97 17.18 -2.95 10.42
N ALA A 98 16.13 -2.13 10.49
CA ALA A 98 14.88 -2.50 11.15
C ALA A 98 14.26 -3.77 10.55
N ALA A 99 14.37 -3.97 9.23
CA ALA A 99 13.87 -5.17 8.57
C ALA A 99 14.73 -6.42 8.84
N LEU A 100 16.05 -6.30 8.92
CA LEU A 100 16.95 -7.38 9.35
C LEU A 100 16.66 -7.81 10.79
N ASP A 101 16.49 -6.85 11.69
CA ASP A 101 16.18 -7.13 13.10
C ASP A 101 14.86 -7.89 13.25
N ARG A 102 13.80 -7.44 12.56
CA ARG A 102 12.52 -8.16 12.51
C ARG A 102 12.67 -9.57 11.97
N GLN A 103 13.51 -9.75 10.95
CA GLN A 103 13.70 -11.04 10.31
C GLN A 103 14.43 -12.01 11.24
N ARG A 104 15.42 -11.53 12.00
CA ARG A 104 16.11 -12.30 13.05
C ARG A 104 15.15 -12.70 14.18
N GLN A 105 14.42 -11.74 14.74
CA GLN A 105 13.41 -12.01 15.78
C GLN A 105 12.37 -13.05 15.33
N LYS A 106 11.93 -12.99 14.06
CA LYS A 106 10.98 -13.97 13.50
C LYS A 106 11.59 -15.36 13.34
N GLN A 107 12.91 -15.47 13.12
CA GLN A 107 13.59 -16.76 13.04
C GLN A 107 13.77 -17.36 14.45
N GLU A 108 14.22 -16.55 15.41
CA GLU A 108 14.36 -16.93 16.83
C GLU A 108 13.02 -17.43 17.39
N ALA A 109 11.95 -16.64 17.25
CA ALA A 109 10.61 -17.04 17.72
C ALA A 109 10.07 -18.32 17.04
N LYS A 110 10.49 -18.60 15.79
CA LYS A 110 10.14 -19.86 15.10
C LYS A 110 10.94 -21.04 15.63
N GLN A 111 12.21 -20.84 15.97
CA GLN A 111 13.06 -21.88 16.57
C GLN A 111 12.54 -22.24 17.96
N GLU A 112 12.28 -21.25 18.81
CA GLU A 112 11.69 -21.46 20.14
C GLU A 112 10.36 -22.21 20.07
N ALA A 113 9.48 -21.84 19.13
CA ALA A 113 8.20 -22.53 18.92
C ALA A 113 8.38 -23.99 18.45
N ALA A 114 9.39 -24.27 17.62
CA ALA A 114 9.70 -25.63 17.17
C ALA A 114 10.32 -26.49 18.29
N GLU A 115 11.17 -25.89 19.12
CA GLU A 115 11.76 -26.54 20.30
C GLU A 115 10.69 -26.87 21.35
N ALA A 116 9.75 -25.95 21.60
CA ALA A 116 8.62 -26.18 22.50
C ALA A 116 7.66 -27.28 22.02
N GLN A 117 7.51 -27.46 20.69
CA GLN A 117 6.72 -28.56 20.13
C GLN A 117 7.41 -29.93 20.24
N ASN A 118 8.75 -29.96 20.29
CA ASN A 118 9.54 -31.18 20.34
C ASN A 118 9.84 -31.68 21.76
N ASN A 119 9.44 -30.96 22.81
CA ASN A 119 9.65 -31.36 24.20
C ASN A 119 8.36 -31.21 25.05
N PRO A 120 7.42 -32.17 24.98
CA PRO A 120 6.12 -32.08 25.65
C PRO A 120 6.18 -32.29 27.18
N ASP A 121 7.30 -32.77 27.74
CA ASP A 121 7.47 -33.02 29.19
C ASP A 121 8.13 -31.86 29.95
N ALA A 122 8.48 -30.76 29.27
CA ALA A 122 8.89 -29.52 29.94
C ALA A 122 7.64 -28.74 30.41
N ASN A 123 7.17 -29.11 31.61
CA ASN A 123 6.18 -28.42 32.46
C ASN A 123 4.67 -28.59 32.16
N ALA A 124 4.10 -29.66 32.72
CA ALA A 124 2.69 -29.73 33.11
C ALA A 124 2.38 -29.03 34.46
N ASN A 125 3.33 -28.31 35.07
CA ASN A 125 3.14 -27.60 36.35
C ASN A 125 3.66 -26.16 36.40
N ASP A 126 4.14 -25.64 35.27
CA ASP A 126 4.28 -24.20 35.07
C ASP A 126 3.30 -23.86 33.97
N SER A 127 2.27 -23.09 34.29
CA SER A 127 1.36 -22.55 33.29
C SER A 127 2.10 -21.47 32.50
N GLY A 128 3.04 -21.91 31.67
CA GLY A 128 3.81 -21.15 30.69
C GLY A 128 2.94 -20.64 29.54
N LYS A 129 1.78 -20.04 29.86
CA LYS A 129 1.50 -18.78 29.20
C LYS A 129 2.67 -17.89 29.62
N PRO A 130 3.38 -17.24 28.68
CA PRO A 130 4.32 -16.21 29.08
C PRO A 130 3.62 -15.33 30.11
N ARG A 131 4.31 -14.91 31.17
CA ARG A 131 3.88 -13.77 32.01
C ARG A 131 3.87 -12.51 31.14
N ARG A 132 3.03 -12.50 30.12
CA ARG A 132 2.90 -11.50 29.07
C ARG A 132 2.05 -10.35 29.56
N ASN A 133 1.00 -10.64 30.33
CA ASN A 133 0.01 -9.62 30.66
C ASN A 133 0.56 -8.47 31.53
N GLY A 134 1.49 -8.70 32.46
CA GLY A 134 2.04 -7.64 33.32
C GLY A 134 3.03 -6.73 32.58
N HIS A 135 4.05 -7.32 31.96
CA HIS A 135 5.03 -6.58 31.16
C HIS A 135 4.42 -5.95 29.91
N GLU A 136 3.48 -6.62 29.21
CA GLU A 136 2.83 -6.02 28.03
C GLU A 136 1.93 -4.81 28.39
N LEU A 137 1.33 -4.78 29.58
CA LEU A 137 0.57 -3.63 30.06
C LEU A 137 1.50 -2.45 30.39
N GLU A 138 2.60 -2.72 31.09
CA GLU A 138 3.63 -1.71 31.39
C GLU A 138 4.28 -1.18 30.12
N ASP A 139 4.71 -2.06 29.21
CA ASP A 139 5.31 -1.69 27.92
C ASP A 139 4.36 -0.85 27.07
N ARG A 140 3.06 -1.17 27.08
CA ARG A 140 2.02 -0.36 26.41
C ARG A 140 1.85 1.00 27.06
N MET A 141 1.88 1.07 28.39
CA MET A 141 1.78 2.33 29.13
C MET A 141 2.99 3.22 28.87
N TYR A 142 4.20 2.67 28.85
CA TYR A 142 5.41 3.40 28.46
C TYR A 142 5.36 3.84 27.00
N ALA A 143 4.90 2.98 26.09
CA ALA A 143 4.72 3.33 24.69
C ALA A 143 3.69 4.46 24.50
N SER A 144 2.58 4.46 25.25
CA SER A 144 1.60 5.57 25.19
C SER A 144 2.17 6.87 25.74
N LEU A 145 2.89 6.84 26.87
CA LEU A 145 3.53 8.04 27.44
C LEU A 145 4.57 8.63 26.46
N ASN A 146 5.37 7.78 25.83
CA ASN A 146 6.30 8.20 24.79
C ASN A 146 5.56 8.80 23.59
N ALA A 147 4.43 8.23 23.18
CA ALA A 147 3.64 8.74 22.06
C ALA A 147 3.08 10.14 22.33
N ASP A 148 2.55 10.39 23.54
CA ASP A 148 2.04 11.71 23.93
C ASP A 148 3.15 12.76 23.94
N SER A 149 4.33 12.42 24.48
CA SER A 149 5.50 13.29 24.45
C SER A 149 5.87 13.65 23.00
N LEU A 150 5.97 12.65 22.13
CA LEU A 150 6.31 12.84 20.72
C LEU A 150 5.28 13.70 19.98
N MET A 151 3.98 13.49 20.21
CA MET A 151 2.92 14.27 19.56
C MET A 151 2.92 15.75 19.98
N SER A 152 3.53 16.11 21.12
CA SER A 152 3.68 17.49 21.57
C SER A 152 4.82 18.25 20.87
N GLU A 153 5.73 17.55 20.20
CA GLU A 153 6.89 18.14 19.52
C GLU A 153 6.55 18.68 18.12
N PRO A 154 7.32 19.65 17.60
CA PRO A 154 7.23 20.07 16.20
C PRO A 154 7.45 18.88 15.23
N PRO A 155 6.78 18.84 14.06
CA PRO A 155 6.80 17.67 13.17
C PRO A 155 8.21 17.17 12.79
N ASP A 156 9.14 18.07 12.47
CA ASP A 156 10.51 17.71 12.10
C ASP A 156 11.32 17.17 13.28
N GLN A 157 11.08 17.66 14.50
CA GLN A 157 11.74 17.17 15.69
C GLN A 157 11.21 15.78 16.04
N ARG A 158 9.89 15.63 16.03
CA ARG A 158 9.20 14.35 16.20
C ARG A 158 9.70 13.29 15.23
N PHE A 159 9.88 13.64 13.94
CA PHE A 159 10.47 12.72 12.96
C PHE A 159 11.90 12.31 13.33
N LYS A 160 12.76 13.26 13.73
CA LYS A 160 14.13 12.96 14.14
C LYS A 160 14.19 12.04 15.35
N ASP A 161 13.32 12.24 16.32
CA ASP A 161 13.33 11.46 17.56
C ASP A 161 12.72 10.07 17.34
N LEU A 162 11.69 9.96 16.49
CA LEU A 162 11.24 8.67 15.97
C LEU A 162 12.36 7.91 15.22
N MET A 163 13.16 8.57 14.40
CA MET A 163 14.27 7.91 13.68
C MET A 163 15.41 7.43 14.59
N LYS A 164 15.56 8.00 15.79
CA LYS A 164 16.55 7.55 16.79
C LYS A 164 16.02 6.42 17.67
N MET A 165 14.71 6.26 17.73
CA MET A 165 14.04 5.25 18.53
C MET A 165 14.37 3.84 18.01
N PRO A 166 14.64 2.85 18.90
CA PRO A 166 14.77 1.46 18.50
C PRO A 166 13.55 0.95 17.70
N PRO A 167 13.74 0.07 16.69
CA PRO A 167 12.63 -0.43 15.88
C PRO A 167 11.55 -1.19 16.66
N ASP A 168 11.88 -1.77 17.81
CA ASP A 168 10.91 -2.43 18.70
C ASP A 168 10.01 -1.42 19.41
N ASP A 169 10.59 -0.35 19.96
CA ASP A 169 9.85 0.74 20.62
C ASP A 169 8.93 1.44 19.64
N MET A 170 9.40 1.71 18.41
CA MET A 170 8.56 2.30 17.37
C MET A 170 7.36 1.39 17.02
N ARG A 171 7.55 0.07 17.02
CA ARG A 171 6.45 -0.89 16.82
C ARG A 171 5.49 -0.90 18.00
N ALA A 172 6.00 -0.81 19.23
CA ALA A 172 5.17 -0.74 20.43
C ALA A 172 4.30 0.51 20.41
N VAL A 173 4.89 1.68 20.12
CA VAL A 173 4.17 2.94 19.90
C VAL A 173 3.14 2.79 18.78
N ALA A 174 3.52 2.29 17.60
CA ALA A 174 2.58 2.14 16.49
C ALA A 174 1.38 1.22 16.81
N ARG A 175 1.55 0.24 17.70
CA ARG A 175 0.49 -0.66 18.17
C ARG A 175 -0.37 -0.06 19.28
N SER A 176 0.14 0.89 20.05
CA SER A 176 -0.62 1.55 21.13
C SER A 176 -1.56 2.63 20.60
N LEU A 177 -1.27 3.20 19.43
CA LEU A 177 -2.04 4.31 18.87
C LEU A 177 -3.36 3.86 18.21
N ASN A 178 -4.44 4.58 18.50
CA ASN A 178 -5.69 4.49 17.75
C ASN A 178 -5.58 5.26 16.40
N GLN A 179 -6.65 5.27 15.59
CA GLN A 179 -6.62 5.95 14.29
C GLN A 179 -6.35 7.47 14.40
N GLN A 180 -7.03 8.16 15.31
CA GLN A 180 -6.90 9.61 15.49
C GLN A 180 -5.50 10.00 15.99
N GLU A 181 -4.93 9.21 16.88
CA GLU A 181 -3.56 9.40 17.36
C GLU A 181 -2.53 9.14 16.27
N ARG A 182 -2.73 8.13 15.42
CA ARG A 182 -1.86 7.90 14.24
C ARG A 182 -1.90 9.09 13.29
N ASP A 183 -3.09 9.65 13.05
CA ASP A 183 -3.24 10.83 12.19
C ASP A 183 -2.49 12.05 12.78
N ARG A 184 -2.63 12.30 14.08
CA ARG A 184 -1.88 13.34 14.81
C ARG A 184 -0.37 13.11 14.81
N MET A 185 0.07 11.86 15.01
CA MET A 185 1.48 11.45 14.98
C MET A 185 2.15 11.72 13.63
N PHE A 186 1.38 11.73 12.54
CA PHE A 186 1.87 12.02 11.20
C PHE A 186 1.52 13.43 10.71
N GLU A 187 0.78 14.22 11.48
CA GLU A 187 0.34 15.56 11.10
C GLU A 187 1.53 16.50 10.85
N GLY A 188 1.55 17.21 9.72
CA GLY A 188 2.65 18.10 9.37
C GLY A 188 3.93 17.41 8.86
N LEU A 189 4.01 16.08 8.87
CA LEU A 189 5.10 15.37 8.20
C LEU A 189 4.91 15.38 6.68
N THR A 190 6.03 15.45 5.95
CA THR A 190 6.05 15.24 4.49
C THR A 190 5.68 13.80 4.14
N PRO A 191 5.19 13.53 2.90
CA PRO A 191 4.86 12.17 2.48
C PRO A 191 6.04 11.20 2.63
N GLN A 192 7.25 11.62 2.27
CA GLN A 192 8.45 10.80 2.43
C GLN A 192 8.77 10.46 3.89
N GLN A 193 8.60 11.42 4.80
CA GLN A 193 8.80 11.17 6.23
C GLN A 193 7.77 10.14 6.74
N LYS A 194 6.49 10.25 6.32
CA LYS A 194 5.45 9.28 6.66
C LYS A 194 5.77 7.89 6.13
N GLU A 195 6.13 7.78 4.86
CA GLU A 195 6.56 6.53 4.20
C GLU A 195 7.73 5.89 4.94
N THR A 196 8.74 6.68 5.34
CA THR A 196 9.93 6.21 6.06
C THR A 196 9.55 5.60 7.42
N LEU A 197 8.73 6.31 8.20
CA LEU A 197 8.29 5.83 9.52
C LEU A 197 7.42 4.57 9.41
N GLN A 198 6.53 4.53 8.42
CA GLN A 198 5.75 3.33 8.15
C GLN A 198 6.63 2.17 7.70
N ALA A 199 7.66 2.43 6.89
CA ALA A 199 8.59 1.42 6.40
C ALA A 199 9.51 0.86 7.51
N LEU A 200 9.85 1.68 8.50
CA LEU A 200 10.54 1.22 9.71
C LEU A 200 9.73 0.18 10.49
N VAL A 201 8.40 0.18 10.38
CA VAL A 201 7.53 -0.84 10.98
C VAL A 201 7.26 -2.00 10.01
N ASN A 202 6.81 -1.69 8.80
CA ASN A 202 6.51 -2.64 7.74
C ASN A 202 6.67 -1.98 6.35
N PRO A 203 7.80 -2.18 5.64
CA PRO A 203 8.06 -1.57 4.33
C PRO A 203 6.99 -1.90 3.32
N GLN A 204 6.49 -3.14 3.35
CA GLN A 204 5.58 -3.62 2.33
C GLN A 204 4.16 -3.07 2.49
N SER A 205 3.79 -2.57 3.67
CA SER A 205 2.47 -1.95 3.86
C SER A 205 2.38 -0.56 3.26
N VAL A 206 3.51 0.13 3.05
CA VAL A 206 3.53 1.45 2.41
C VAL A 206 3.05 1.33 0.96
N VAL A 207 3.69 0.44 0.18
CA VAL A 207 3.36 0.22 -1.23
C VAL A 207 1.90 -0.21 -1.42
N GLN A 208 1.42 -1.15 -0.60
CA GLN A 208 0.04 -1.64 -0.68
C GLN A 208 -0.98 -0.60 -0.20
N GLY A 209 -0.65 0.12 0.87
CA GLY A 209 -1.50 1.13 1.48
C GLY A 209 -1.77 2.27 0.51
N GLU A 210 -0.73 2.82 -0.11
CA GLU A 210 -0.86 3.89 -1.09
C GLU A 210 -1.59 3.44 -2.36
N LEU A 211 -1.34 2.22 -2.86
CA LEU A 211 -2.08 1.70 -4.01
C LEU A 211 -3.58 1.55 -3.71
N THR A 212 -3.92 1.06 -2.51
CA THR A 212 -5.32 0.94 -2.06
C THR A 212 -5.97 2.31 -1.91
N GLN A 213 -5.25 3.25 -1.30
CA GLN A 213 -5.70 4.63 -1.15
C GLN A 213 -5.94 5.29 -2.51
N ALA A 214 -5.06 5.07 -3.48
CA ALA A 214 -5.20 5.60 -4.82
C ALA A 214 -6.46 5.09 -5.53
N LYS A 215 -6.79 3.81 -5.39
CA LYS A 215 -8.03 3.24 -5.92
C LYS A 215 -9.27 3.94 -5.34
N LEU A 216 -9.32 4.14 -4.02
CA LEU A 216 -10.42 4.84 -3.36
C LEU A 216 -10.51 6.31 -3.81
N LEU A 217 -9.38 7.00 -3.85
CA LEU A 217 -9.34 8.41 -4.27
C LEU A 217 -9.84 8.57 -5.70
N ARG A 218 -9.48 7.65 -6.61
CA ARG A 218 -9.97 7.68 -8.00
C ARG A 218 -11.46 7.43 -8.10
N ALA A 219 -11.96 6.42 -7.39
CA ALA A 219 -13.39 6.13 -7.35
C ALA A 219 -14.22 7.33 -6.85
N ILE A 220 -13.71 8.02 -5.82
CA ILE A 220 -14.41 9.14 -5.18
C ILE A 220 -14.26 10.44 -5.99
N TYR A 221 -13.05 10.79 -6.41
CA TYR A 221 -12.72 12.14 -6.89
C TYR A 221 -12.48 12.25 -8.38
N SER A 222 -12.26 11.15 -9.12
CA SER A 222 -12.02 11.25 -10.56
C SER A 222 -13.27 11.71 -11.29
N GLU A 223 -13.12 12.65 -12.22
CA GLU A 223 -14.17 13.00 -13.18
C GLU A 223 -14.24 12.03 -14.38
N ARG A 224 -13.25 11.12 -14.50
CA ARG A 224 -13.11 10.10 -15.56
C ARG A 224 -13.70 8.76 -15.11
N GLN A 225 -14.92 8.78 -14.60
CA GLN A 225 -15.55 7.64 -13.95
C GLN A 225 -15.61 6.37 -14.81
N LEU A 226 -15.90 6.49 -16.11
CA LEU A 226 -15.93 5.33 -17.01
C LEU A 226 -14.54 4.68 -17.15
N ASP A 227 -13.48 5.50 -17.26
CA ASP A 227 -12.10 5.04 -17.35
C ASP A 227 -11.69 4.28 -16.08
N GLU A 228 -12.09 4.76 -14.91
CA GLU A 228 -11.80 4.12 -13.63
C GLU A 228 -12.56 2.79 -13.45
N VAL A 229 -13.84 2.74 -13.83
CA VAL A 229 -14.64 1.50 -13.81
C VAL A 229 -14.07 0.47 -14.77
N MET A 230 -13.69 0.89 -15.99
CA MET A 230 -13.10 -0.02 -16.97
C MET A 230 -11.71 -0.49 -16.54
N THR A 231 -10.90 0.38 -15.94
CA THR A 231 -9.62 -0.01 -15.33
C THR A 231 -9.83 -1.07 -14.26
N ASP A 232 -10.80 -0.90 -13.34
CA ASP A 232 -11.05 -1.90 -12.30
C ASP A 232 -11.60 -3.21 -12.88
N PHE A 233 -12.50 -3.14 -13.87
CA PHE A 233 -12.98 -4.32 -14.60
C PHE A 233 -11.82 -5.14 -15.20
N TRP A 234 -10.88 -4.49 -15.88
CA TRP A 234 -9.73 -5.17 -16.48
C TRP A 234 -8.71 -5.66 -15.44
N MET A 235 -8.50 -4.93 -14.35
CA MET A 235 -7.68 -5.40 -13.22
C MET A 235 -8.27 -6.66 -12.57
N ASN A 236 -9.60 -6.78 -12.54
CA ASN A 236 -10.29 -7.98 -12.02
C ASN A 236 -10.24 -9.13 -13.04
N HIS A 237 -10.35 -8.85 -14.33
CA HIS A 237 -10.27 -9.87 -15.39
C HIS A 237 -8.85 -10.42 -15.58
N PHE A 238 -7.86 -9.53 -15.70
CA PHE A 238 -6.45 -9.87 -15.80
C PHE A 238 -5.77 -9.77 -14.44
N ASN A 239 -6.25 -10.58 -13.50
CA ASN A 239 -5.89 -10.48 -12.09
C ASN A 239 -4.42 -10.86 -11.83
N VAL A 240 -3.73 -10.01 -11.07
CA VAL A 240 -2.45 -10.32 -10.41
C VAL A 240 -2.68 -10.21 -8.92
N PHE A 241 -2.52 -11.31 -8.18
CA PHE A 241 -2.82 -11.34 -6.75
C PHE A 241 -1.73 -10.62 -5.94
N ILE A 242 -2.10 -9.51 -5.30
CA ILE A 242 -1.18 -8.65 -4.55
C ILE A 242 -0.40 -9.39 -3.44
N ASN A 243 -0.97 -10.46 -2.88
CA ASN A 243 -0.34 -11.21 -1.79
C ASN A 243 0.52 -12.40 -2.27
N LYS A 244 0.70 -12.61 -3.59
CA LYS A 244 1.63 -13.62 -4.13
C LYS A 244 3.08 -13.08 -4.09
N GLY A 245 3.63 -12.95 -2.89
CA GLY A 245 5.04 -12.65 -2.68
C GLY A 245 5.51 -11.31 -3.31
N PRO A 246 6.50 -11.32 -4.23
CA PRO A 246 7.03 -10.11 -4.88
C PRO A 246 6.05 -9.31 -5.75
N ASP A 247 4.91 -9.89 -6.16
CA ASP A 247 3.96 -9.26 -7.08
C ASP A 247 3.45 -7.90 -6.62
N ARG A 248 3.38 -7.66 -5.29
CA ARG A 248 2.96 -6.36 -4.75
C ARG A 248 3.80 -5.17 -5.23
N TYR A 249 5.06 -5.39 -5.62
CA TYR A 249 5.95 -4.34 -6.12
C TYR A 249 5.81 -4.09 -7.62
N MET A 250 5.14 -5.01 -8.32
CA MET A 250 4.85 -4.90 -9.75
C MET A 250 3.41 -4.45 -10.01
N LEU A 251 2.51 -4.59 -9.03
CA LEU A 251 1.09 -4.27 -9.22
C LEU A 251 0.86 -2.78 -9.53
N THR A 252 1.61 -1.88 -8.90
CA THR A 252 1.51 -0.44 -9.16
C THR A 252 1.86 -0.08 -10.60
N SER A 253 2.97 -0.61 -11.12
CA SER A 253 3.37 -0.39 -12.52
C SER A 253 2.49 -1.16 -13.49
N TYR A 254 1.97 -2.33 -13.10
CA TYR A 254 0.99 -3.07 -13.89
C TYR A 254 -0.30 -2.27 -14.09
N GLU A 255 -0.88 -1.70 -13.03
CA GLU A 255 -2.07 -0.85 -13.17
C GLU A 255 -1.74 0.41 -14.01
N ARG A 256 -0.65 1.11 -13.69
CA ARG A 256 -0.26 2.40 -14.30
C ARG A 256 0.15 2.29 -15.76
N ASP A 257 0.99 1.32 -16.09
CA ASP A 257 1.69 1.24 -17.38
C ASP A 257 1.06 0.21 -18.32
N VAL A 258 0.27 -0.74 -17.81
CA VAL A 258 -0.32 -1.83 -18.61
C VAL A 258 -1.83 -1.67 -18.72
N ILE A 259 -2.55 -1.59 -17.60
CA ILE A 259 -4.03 -1.60 -17.66
C ILE A 259 -4.60 -0.24 -18.05
N ARG A 260 -4.29 0.81 -17.28
CA ARG A 260 -4.87 2.16 -17.47
C ARG A 260 -4.72 2.71 -18.89
N PRO A 261 -3.54 2.63 -19.56
CA PRO A 261 -3.40 3.16 -20.91
C PRO A 261 -4.26 2.46 -21.97
N HIS A 262 -4.78 1.27 -21.66
CA HIS A 262 -5.54 0.44 -22.59
C HIS A 262 -6.98 0.19 -22.13
N ALA A 263 -7.45 0.82 -21.03
CA ALA A 263 -8.73 0.51 -20.41
C ALA A 263 -9.94 0.73 -21.33
N LEU A 264 -9.89 1.79 -22.16
CA LEU A 264 -10.88 2.11 -23.19
C LEU A 264 -10.38 1.80 -24.61
N GLY A 265 -9.24 1.11 -24.73
CA GLY A 265 -8.56 0.84 -25.99
C GLY A 265 -9.01 -0.46 -26.67
N LYS A 266 -8.19 -0.95 -27.61
CA LYS A 266 -8.44 -2.24 -28.27
C LYS A 266 -8.06 -3.39 -27.34
N PHE A 267 -8.95 -4.36 -27.21
CA PHE A 267 -8.71 -5.56 -26.41
C PHE A 267 -7.41 -6.30 -26.79
N LYS A 268 -7.09 -6.38 -28.09
CA LYS A 268 -5.84 -7.01 -28.57
C LYS A 268 -4.61 -6.36 -27.93
N ASP A 269 -4.58 -5.04 -27.84
CA ASP A 269 -3.43 -4.30 -27.35
C ASP A 269 -3.30 -4.47 -25.84
N LEU A 270 -4.42 -4.40 -25.11
CA LEU A 270 -4.50 -4.73 -23.68
C LEU A 270 -4.02 -6.16 -23.40
N LEU A 271 -4.52 -7.16 -24.15
CA LEU A 271 -4.15 -8.56 -23.97
C LEU A 271 -2.65 -8.77 -24.18
N VAL A 272 -2.09 -8.20 -25.24
CA VAL A 272 -0.65 -8.30 -25.54
C VAL A 272 0.19 -7.60 -24.45
N ALA A 273 -0.24 -6.42 -23.99
CA ALA A 273 0.46 -5.68 -22.94
C ALA A 273 0.46 -6.47 -21.62
N THR A 274 -0.70 -7.01 -21.23
CA THR A 274 -0.83 -7.89 -20.06
C THR A 274 0.07 -9.11 -20.15
N ALA A 275 0.03 -9.85 -21.26
CA ALA A 275 0.80 -11.08 -21.44
C ALA A 275 2.31 -10.87 -21.39
N LYS A 276 2.79 -9.66 -21.73
CA LYS A 276 4.22 -9.28 -21.68
C LYS A 276 4.62 -8.59 -20.38
N SER A 277 3.68 -8.29 -19.49
CA SER A 277 3.98 -7.55 -18.27
C SER A 277 4.80 -8.38 -17.29
N PRO A 278 5.81 -7.80 -16.60
CA PRO A 278 6.56 -8.52 -15.57
C PRO A 278 5.69 -9.10 -14.47
N ALA A 279 4.64 -8.36 -14.06
CA ALA A 279 3.68 -8.79 -13.05
C ALA A 279 2.96 -10.08 -13.45
N MET A 280 2.41 -10.15 -14.67
CA MET A 280 1.68 -11.34 -15.13
C MET A 280 2.61 -12.53 -15.37
N LEU A 281 3.81 -12.29 -15.92
CA LEU A 281 4.81 -13.33 -16.15
C LEU A 281 5.28 -13.97 -14.84
N PHE A 282 5.46 -13.16 -13.79
CA PHE A 282 5.77 -13.66 -12.45
C PHE A 282 4.58 -14.38 -11.84
N TYR A 283 3.38 -13.78 -11.90
CA TYR A 283 2.18 -14.31 -11.29
C TYR A 283 1.76 -15.69 -11.82
N LEU A 284 1.95 -15.96 -13.11
CA LEU A 284 1.64 -17.26 -13.72
C LEU A 284 2.79 -18.28 -13.60
N ASP A 285 3.90 -17.92 -12.97
CA ASP A 285 5.15 -18.70 -12.97
C ASP A 285 5.67 -19.01 -14.40
N ASN A 286 5.19 -18.28 -15.41
CA ASN A 286 5.57 -18.46 -16.82
C ASN A 286 7.04 -18.17 -17.08
N TRP A 287 7.70 -17.38 -16.22
CA TRP A 287 9.15 -17.16 -16.28
C TRP A 287 9.97 -18.44 -16.05
N GLN A 288 9.37 -19.50 -15.46
CA GLN A 288 10.00 -20.81 -15.28
C GLN A 288 9.74 -21.76 -16.46
N SER A 289 8.84 -21.40 -17.38
CA SER A 289 8.48 -22.24 -18.51
C SER A 289 9.50 -22.06 -19.63
N ILE A 290 10.48 -22.96 -19.67
CA ILE A 290 11.38 -23.11 -20.81
C ILE A 290 10.65 -24.03 -21.80
N GLY A 291 10.09 -23.44 -22.86
CA GLY A 291 9.57 -24.19 -24.01
C GLY A 291 10.69 -24.62 -24.94
#